data_AF-A0A7C3LB99-F1
#
_entry.id   AF-A0A7C3LB99-F1
#
_cell.length_a   1.000
_cell.length_b   1.000
_cell.length_c   1.000
_cell.angle_alpha   90.00
_cell.angle_beta   90.00
_cell.angle_gamma   90.00
#
_symmetry.space_group_name_H-M   'P 1'
#
loop_
_entity.id
_entity.type
_entity.pdbx_description
1 polymer ?
#
loop_
_entity_poly.entity_id
_entity_poly.type
_entity_poly.pdbx_seq_one_letter_code
_entity_poly.pdbx_strand_id
1 'polypeptide(L)'
;MHAAGYEIRLEKLLLVKHLKRWSWRDMGGTDIRDRAIPWTQLILQDKFVPNDLNLQRSQRLSTAVAIFGLLALLLVLFSGWGWLLVAASVISLLWLNHGFYSYVGHKRGVLFSIGAILTHWFYLIYTGFAFLAGAGLYTLGRMTDFQGDRLRPLPSTSYPLPRSSRKG
;
A
#
# COMPACT_ATOMS: atom_id res chain seq x y z
N MET A 1 -17.52 -12.66 -1.03
CA MET A 1 -17.48 -13.65 0.08
C MET A 1 -18.40 -13.25 1.23
N HIS A 2 -18.27 -12.06 1.84
CA HIS A 2 -19.31 -11.54 2.75
C HIS A 2 -20.64 -11.29 2.05
N ALA A 3 -20.62 -10.76 0.81
CA ALA A 3 -21.80 -10.62 -0.04
C ALA A 3 -22.46 -11.96 -0.43
N ALA A 4 -21.78 -13.09 -0.19
CA ALA A 4 -22.28 -14.45 -0.43
C ALA A 4 -22.58 -15.21 0.88
N GLY A 5 -22.56 -14.53 2.04
CA GLY A 5 -22.94 -15.11 3.33
C GLY A 5 -21.88 -15.97 4.04
N TYR A 6 -20.64 -15.98 3.58
CA TYR A 6 -19.57 -16.75 4.23
C TYR A 6 -18.89 -15.97 5.38
N GLU A 7 -18.67 -16.65 6.51
CA GLU A 7 -17.87 -16.12 7.64
C GLU A 7 -16.37 -16.32 7.41
N ILE A 8 -15.59 -15.25 7.55
CA ILE A 8 -14.12 -15.32 7.62
C ILE A 8 -13.74 -15.46 9.09
N ARG A 9 -13.14 -16.59 9.48
CA ARG A 9 -12.60 -16.81 10.83
C ARG A 9 -11.08 -16.70 10.83
N LEU A 10 -10.55 -15.90 11.74
CA LEU A 10 -9.11 -15.77 11.94
C LEU A 10 -8.64 -16.86 12.90
N GLU A 11 -8.11 -17.95 12.36
CA GLU A 11 -7.58 -19.06 13.16
C GLU A 11 -6.14 -18.75 13.60
N LYS A 12 -5.98 -18.37 14.87
CA LYS A 12 -4.69 -17.96 15.44
C LYS A 12 -3.71 -19.13 15.62
N LEU A 13 -4.21 -20.37 15.59
CA LEU A 13 -3.38 -21.57 15.74
C LEU A 13 -2.74 -22.03 14.42
N LEU A 14 -3.17 -21.50 13.27
CA LEU A 14 -2.54 -21.78 11.99
C LEU A 14 -1.21 -21.03 11.87
N LEU A 15 -0.12 -21.73 12.22
CA LEU A 15 1.25 -21.27 11.99
C LEU A 15 1.67 -21.64 10.57
N VAL A 16 1.69 -20.65 9.69
CA VAL A 16 2.19 -20.79 8.31
C VAL A 16 3.57 -20.14 8.22
N LYS A 17 4.51 -20.79 7.55
CA LYS A 17 5.84 -20.22 7.29
C LYS A 17 5.83 -19.51 5.94
N HIS A 18 6.10 -18.21 5.93
CA HIS A 18 6.34 -17.48 4.69
C HIS A 18 7.70 -17.90 4.11
N LEU A 19 7.69 -18.85 3.18
CA LEU A 19 8.90 -19.37 2.52
C LEU A 19 9.39 -18.49 1.36
N LYS A 20 8.72 -17.37 1.08
CA LYS A 20 9.09 -16.46 0.00
C LYS A 20 10.38 -15.72 0.36
N ARG A 21 11.44 -15.96 -0.41
CA ARG A 21 12.64 -15.12 -0.39
C ARG A 21 12.33 -13.84 -1.17
N TRP A 22 12.54 -12.70 -0.53
CA TRP A 22 12.31 -11.39 -1.15
C TRP A 22 13.64 -10.83 -1.66
N SER A 23 13.74 -10.63 -2.98
CA SER A 23 14.72 -9.69 -3.53
C SER A 23 14.07 -8.31 -3.71
N TRP A 24 14.89 -7.25 -3.80
CA TRP A 24 14.40 -5.90 -4.11
C TRP A 24 13.59 -5.85 -5.42
N ARG A 25 13.97 -6.66 -6.41
CA ARG A 25 13.28 -6.77 -7.70
C ARG A 25 11.94 -7.48 -7.55
N ASP A 26 11.89 -8.57 -6.79
CA ASP A 26 10.64 -9.29 -6.52
C ASP A 26 9.67 -8.42 -5.72
N MET A 27 10.19 -7.60 -4.81
CA MET A 27 9.40 -6.68 -4.01
C MET A 27 8.72 -5.63 -4.89
N GLY A 28 9.47 -4.87 -5.69
CA GLY A 28 8.88 -3.87 -6.59
C GLY A 28 8.05 -4.48 -7.71
N GLY A 29 8.48 -5.60 -8.27
CA GLY A 29 7.75 -6.30 -9.34
C GLY A 29 6.38 -6.81 -8.90
N THR A 30 6.28 -7.35 -7.68
CA THR A 30 5.01 -7.77 -7.08
C THR A 30 4.19 -6.56 -6.64
N ASP A 31 4.81 -5.53 -6.06
CA ASP A 31 4.07 -4.35 -5.59
C ASP A 31 3.40 -3.57 -6.73
N ILE A 32 4.03 -3.45 -7.92
CA ILE A 32 3.36 -2.86 -9.09
C ILE A 32 2.28 -3.80 -9.64
N ARG A 33 2.67 -5.02 -10.05
CA ARG A 33 1.82 -5.87 -10.89
C ARG A 33 0.71 -6.53 -10.11
N ASP A 34 1.03 -7.08 -8.94
CA ASP A 34 0.10 -7.88 -8.15
C ASP A 34 -0.71 -7.02 -7.17
N ARG A 35 -0.33 -5.75 -6.98
CA ARG A 35 -0.96 -4.84 -6.02
C ARG A 35 -1.36 -3.50 -6.62
N ALA A 36 -0.43 -2.66 -7.08
CA ALA A 36 -0.75 -1.30 -7.49
C ALA A 36 -1.78 -1.26 -8.64
N ILE A 37 -1.61 -2.11 -9.67
CA ILE A 37 -2.54 -2.15 -10.81
C ILE A 37 -3.94 -2.64 -10.38
N PRO A 38 -4.10 -3.83 -9.75
CA PRO A 38 -5.42 -4.30 -9.30
C PRO A 38 -6.13 -3.35 -8.35
N TRP A 39 -5.40 -2.75 -7.39
CA TRP A 39 -5.98 -1.78 -6.45
C TRP A 39 -6.41 -0.50 -7.15
N THR A 40 -5.62 0.00 -8.10
CA THR A 40 -6.00 1.19 -8.87
C THR A 40 -7.27 0.93 -9.67
N GLN A 41 -7.40 -0.24 -10.28
CA GLN A 41 -8.59 -0.63 -11.04
C GLN A 41 -9.83 -0.73 -10.14
N LEU A 42 -9.73 -1.38 -8.98
CA LEU A 42 -10.81 -1.46 -7.97
C LEU A 42 -11.27 -0.07 -7.51
N ILE A 43 -10.32 0.82 -7.20
CA ILE A 43 -10.60 2.19 -6.76
C ILE A 43 -11.34 2.99 -7.84
N LEU A 44 -10.97 2.81 -9.11
CA LEU A 44 -11.57 3.52 -10.24
C LEU A 44 -12.92 2.93 -10.67
N GLN A 45 -13.10 1.61 -10.54
CA GLN A 45 -14.35 0.91 -10.85
C GLN A 45 -15.43 1.18 -9.79
N ASP A 46 -15.11 0.95 -8.51
CA ASP A 46 -16.09 1.06 -7.42
C ASP A 46 -16.25 2.49 -6.90
N LYS A 47 -15.37 3.43 -7.32
CA LYS A 47 -15.22 4.80 -6.77
C LYS A 47 -15.09 4.81 -5.24
N PHE A 48 -14.78 3.66 -4.65
CA PHE A 48 -14.70 3.44 -3.23
C PHE A 48 -13.24 3.23 -2.88
N VAL A 49 -12.73 4.04 -1.96
CA VAL A 49 -11.35 3.94 -1.52
C VAL A 49 -11.35 3.53 -0.05
N PRO A 50 -11.24 2.24 0.27
CA PRO A 50 -11.27 1.76 1.64
C PRO A 50 -10.22 2.50 2.48
N ASN A 51 -10.62 2.99 3.65
CA ASN A 51 -9.72 3.64 4.60
C ASN A 51 -9.15 2.58 5.55
N ASP A 52 -8.40 1.64 4.98
CA ASP A 52 -7.80 0.50 5.70
C ASP A 52 -6.31 0.75 6.00
N LEU A 53 -5.66 -0.16 6.72
CA LEU A 53 -4.27 -0.10 7.19
C LEU A 53 -3.25 0.20 6.08
N ASN A 54 -3.53 -0.21 4.83
CA ASN A 54 -2.68 0.02 3.68
C ASN A 54 -2.99 1.31 2.88
N LEU A 55 -4.09 2.00 3.18
CA LEU A 55 -4.59 3.17 2.45
C LEU A 55 -5.05 4.29 3.38
N GLN A 56 -4.54 4.32 4.63
CA GLN A 56 -4.87 5.35 5.61
C GLN A 56 -4.70 6.74 4.99
N ARG A 57 -5.64 7.66 5.31
CA ARG A 57 -5.59 9.05 4.82
C ARG A 57 -4.24 9.74 5.06
N SER A 58 -3.56 9.43 6.16
CA SER A 58 -2.22 9.90 6.48
C SER A 58 -1.16 9.46 5.46
N GLN A 59 -1.24 8.23 4.97
CA GLN A 59 -0.34 7.70 3.94
C GLN A 59 -0.61 8.35 2.58
N ARG A 60 -1.87 8.58 2.22
CA ARG A 60 -2.22 9.30 0.98
C ARG A 60 -1.73 10.74 0.99
N LEU A 61 -1.92 11.43 2.12
CA LEU A 61 -1.41 12.77 2.30
C LEU A 61 0.13 12.78 2.25
N SER A 62 0.78 11.80 2.86
CA SER A 62 2.24 11.64 2.78
C SER A 62 2.72 11.42 1.35
N THR A 63 2.03 10.59 0.55
CA THR A 63 2.32 10.42 -0.89
C THR A 63 2.17 11.73 -1.65
N ALA A 64 1.08 12.46 -1.43
CA ALA A 64 0.85 13.75 -2.09
C ALA A 64 1.94 14.78 -1.73
N VAL A 65 2.29 14.88 -0.45
CA VAL A 65 3.36 15.76 0.04
C VAL A 65 4.72 15.34 -0.54
N ALA A 66 5.00 14.04 -0.67
CA ALA A 66 6.25 13.55 -1.25
C ALA A 66 6.38 13.93 -2.74
N ILE A 67 5.31 13.77 -3.52
CA ILE A 67 5.29 14.20 -4.93
C ILE A 67 5.42 15.73 -5.03
N PHE A 68 4.69 16.47 -4.19
CA PHE A 68 4.78 17.92 -4.16
C PHE A 68 6.20 18.40 -3.82
N GLY A 69 6.86 17.77 -2.83
CA GLY A 69 8.26 18.06 -2.49
C GLY A 69 9.22 17.78 -3.64
N LEU A 70 8.97 16.73 -4.44
CA LEU A 70 9.76 16.44 -5.65
C LEU A 70 9.56 17.51 -6.72
N LEU A 71 8.33 17.98 -6.94
CA LEU A 71 8.05 19.08 -7.87
C LEU A 71 8.65 20.41 -7.38
N ALA A 72 8.61 20.66 -6.07
CA ALA A 72 9.23 21.83 -5.45
C ALA A 72 10.76 21.84 -5.65
N LEU A 73 11.40 20.66 -5.66
CA LEU A 73 12.82 20.54 -5.97
C LEU A 73 13.14 20.99 -7.40
N LEU A 74 12.25 20.76 -8.36
CA LEU A 74 12.39 21.30 -9.72
C LEU A 74 12.26 22.83 -9.75
N LEU A 75 11.38 23.39 -8.91
CA LEU A 75 11.19 24.83 -8.80
C LEU A 75 12.41 25.55 -8.22
N VAL A 76 13.24 24.88 -7.41
CA VAL A 76 14.51 25.43 -6.89
C VAL A 76 15.42 25.90 -8.02
N LEU A 77 15.39 25.22 -9.18
CA LEU A 77 16.20 25.59 -10.35
C LEU A 77 15.79 26.94 -10.95
N PHE A 78 14.57 27.41 -10.68
CA PHE A 78 14.01 28.64 -11.23
C PHE A 78 13.83 29.73 -10.16
N SER A 79 13.70 29.37 -8.89
CA SER A 79 13.43 30.30 -7.80
C SER A 79 13.90 29.77 -6.44
N GLY A 80 14.58 30.63 -5.66
CA GLY A 80 15.00 30.30 -4.29
C GLY A 80 13.83 29.97 -3.35
N TRP A 81 12.61 30.41 -3.67
CA TRP A 81 11.39 30.04 -2.94
C TRP A 81 11.10 28.54 -2.98
N GLY A 82 11.64 27.81 -3.96
CA GLY A 82 11.55 26.35 -4.03
C GLY A 82 12.11 25.67 -2.76
N TRP A 83 13.15 26.22 -2.14
CA TRP A 83 13.73 25.67 -0.91
C TRP A 83 12.76 25.69 0.28
N LEU A 84 11.93 26.73 0.38
CA LEU A 84 10.91 26.81 1.44
C LEU A 84 9.86 25.71 1.27
N LEU A 85 9.44 25.45 0.02
CA LEU A 85 8.49 24.39 -0.29
C LEU A 85 9.08 22.99 -0.05
N VAL A 86 10.35 22.78 -0.39
CA VAL A 86 11.07 21.54 -0.08
C VAL A 86 11.15 21.33 1.44
N ALA A 87 11.54 22.36 2.19
CA ALA A 87 11.62 22.28 3.65
C ALA A 87 10.25 21.99 4.28
N ALA A 88 9.19 22.69 3.84
CA ALA A 88 7.83 22.46 4.30
C ALA A 88 7.35 21.02 4.03
N SER A 89 7.71 20.47 2.86
CA SER A 89 7.38 19.09 2.48
C SER A 89 8.10 18.07 3.36
N VAL A 90 9.40 18.26 3.60
CA VAL A 90 10.20 17.41 4.49
C VAL A 90 9.63 17.41 5.92
N ILE A 91 9.35 18.58 6.48
CA ILE A 91 8.79 18.71 7.83
C ILE A 91 7.43 18.00 7.91
N SER A 92 6.58 18.20 6.89
CA SER A 92 5.27 17.56 6.82
C SER A 92 5.37 16.03 6.74
N LEU A 93 6.32 15.49 5.97
CA LEU A 93 6.57 14.04 5.90
C LEU A 93 7.05 13.46 7.23
N LEU A 94 7.93 14.18 7.93
CA LEU A 94 8.41 13.79 9.26
C LEU A 94 7.27 13.80 10.28
N TRP A 95 6.43 14.82 10.26
CA TRP A 95 5.30 14.96 11.17
C TRP A 95 4.23 13.89 10.95
N LEU A 96 3.79 13.69 9.70
CA LEU A 96 2.77 12.69 9.36
C LEU A 96 3.17 11.25 9.68
N ASN A 97 4.47 10.97 9.70
CA ASN A 97 5.02 9.61 9.88
C ASN A 97 5.85 9.47 11.17
N HIS A 98 5.76 10.44 12.08
CA HIS A 98 6.56 10.49 13.31
C HIS A 98 6.39 9.21 14.15
N GLY A 99 5.16 8.69 14.30
CA GLY A 99 4.90 7.47 15.06
C GLY A 99 5.66 6.24 14.52
N PHE A 100 5.73 6.12 13.19
CA PHE A 100 6.46 5.04 12.53
C PHE A 100 7.98 5.21 12.70
N TYR A 101 8.52 6.41 12.45
CA TYR A 101 9.96 6.67 12.58
C TYR A 101 10.45 6.54 14.02
N SER A 102 9.64 6.98 14.97
CA SER A 102 9.89 6.80 16.40
C SER A 102 9.91 5.31 16.75
N TYR A 103 8.91 4.53 16.34
CA TYR A 103 8.88 3.08 16.58
C TYR A 103 10.12 2.37 16.04
N VAL A 104 10.53 2.69 14.80
CA VAL A 104 11.73 2.10 14.18
C VAL A 104 12.99 2.51 14.95
N GLY A 105 13.11 3.78 15.32
CA GLY A 105 14.23 4.28 16.13
C GLY A 105 14.35 3.58 17.48
N HIS A 106 13.23 3.37 18.18
CA HIS A 106 13.20 2.66 19.47
C HIS A 106 13.56 1.17 19.33
N LYS A 107 13.25 0.52 18.20
CA LYS A 107 13.49 -0.92 18.00
C LYS A 107 14.85 -1.26 17.40
N ARG A 108 15.40 -0.40 16.54
CA ARG A 108 16.59 -0.70 15.71
C ARG A 108 17.67 0.39 15.78
N GLY A 109 17.44 1.48 16.51
CA GLY A 109 18.37 2.59 16.67
C GLY A 109 18.22 3.70 15.63
N VAL A 110 18.84 4.85 15.91
CA VAL A 110 18.69 6.09 15.13
C VAL A 110 19.24 5.95 13.70
N LEU A 111 20.41 5.33 13.53
CA LEU A 111 21.02 5.15 12.22
C LEU A 111 20.12 4.32 11.28
N PHE A 112 19.49 3.27 11.82
CA PHE A 112 18.53 2.46 11.07
C PHE A 112 17.27 3.27 10.73
N SER A 113 16.81 4.14 11.64
CA SER A 113 15.65 5.01 11.40
C SER A 113 15.90 6.00 10.26
N ILE A 114 17.11 6.58 10.15
CA ILE A 114 17.47 7.45 9.01
C ILE A 114 17.36 6.69 7.69
N GLY A 115 17.93 5.47 7.63
CA GLY A 115 17.80 4.62 6.44
C GLY A 115 16.35 4.26 6.12
N ALA A 116 15.54 4.02 7.16
CA ALA A 116 14.11 3.75 7.01
C ALA A 116 13.34 4.97 6.49
N ILE A 117 13.65 6.19 6.95
CA ILE A 117 13.04 7.44 6.47
C ILE A 117 13.30 7.61 4.97
N LEU A 118 14.55 7.49 4.54
CA LEU A 118 14.93 7.65 3.13
C LEU A 118 14.24 6.60 2.24
N THR A 119 14.28 5.34 2.67
CA THR A 119 13.62 4.23 1.96
C THR A 119 12.11 4.43 1.90
N HIS A 120 11.51 4.94 2.98
CA HIS A 120 10.09 5.21 3.06
C HIS A 120 9.67 6.33 2.11
N TRP A 121 10.44 7.41 2.01
CA TRP A 121 10.16 8.49 1.06
C TRP A 121 10.25 8.01 -0.39
N PHE A 122 11.27 7.18 -0.70
CA PHE A 122 11.38 6.57 -2.02
C PHE A 122 10.16 5.72 -2.35
N TYR A 123 9.70 4.90 -1.39
CA TYR A 123 8.49 4.10 -1.54
C TYR A 123 7.24 4.97 -1.78
N LEU A 124 7.06 6.07 -1.05
CA LEU A 124 5.93 6.99 -1.23
C LEU A 124 5.92 7.59 -2.65
N ILE A 125 7.07 8.04 -3.15
CA ILE A 125 7.20 8.62 -4.50
C ILE A 125 6.90 7.56 -5.56
N TYR A 126 7.55 6.40 -5.46
CA TYR A 126 7.37 5.27 -6.37
C TYR A 126 5.91 4.82 -6.46
N THR A 127 5.25 4.67 -5.32
CA THR A 127 3.84 4.26 -5.25
C THR A 127 2.93 5.33 -5.86
N GLY A 128 3.26 6.60 -5.63
CA GLY A 128 2.58 7.73 -6.25
C GLY A 128 2.65 7.71 -7.79
N PHE A 129 3.84 7.50 -8.35
CA PHE A 129 4.01 7.34 -9.80
C PHE A 129 3.32 6.10 -10.35
N ALA A 130 3.38 4.97 -9.65
CA ALA A 130 2.69 3.74 -10.05
C ALA A 130 1.17 3.94 -10.12
N PHE A 131 0.59 4.67 -9.15
CA PHE A 131 -0.82 5.03 -9.15
C PHE A 131 -1.17 5.97 -10.31
N LEU A 132 -0.37 7.01 -10.57
CA LEU A 132 -0.59 7.92 -11.70
C LEU A 132 -0.52 7.19 -13.05
N ALA A 133 0.46 6.29 -13.20
CA ALA A 133 0.59 5.46 -14.40
C ALA A 133 -0.61 4.52 -14.57
N GLY A 134 -1.06 3.88 -13.48
CA GLY A 134 -2.26 3.06 -13.48
C GLY A 134 -3.50 3.87 -13.87
N ALA A 135 -3.70 5.04 -13.27
CA ALA A 135 -4.82 5.93 -13.59
C ALA A 135 -4.79 6.37 -15.07
N GLY A 136 -3.61 6.68 -15.61
CA GLY A 136 -3.43 6.96 -17.04
C GLY A 136 -3.79 5.77 -17.93
N LEU A 137 -3.29 4.57 -17.61
CA LEU A 137 -3.63 3.37 -18.38
C LEU A 137 -5.14 3.06 -18.34
N TYR A 138 -5.80 3.33 -17.21
CA TYR A 138 -7.25 3.19 -17.09
C TYR A 138 -8.01 4.16 -17.99
N THR A 139 -7.65 5.46 -17.97
CA THR A 139 -8.32 6.47 -18.79
C THR A 139 -8.09 6.26 -20.29
N LEU A 140 -6.95 5.70 -20.67
CA LEU A 140 -6.67 5.28 -22.06
C LEU A 140 -7.35 3.96 -22.46
N GLY A 141 -8.11 3.31 -21.57
CA GLY A 141 -8.76 2.02 -21.83
C GLY A 141 -7.77 0.86 -22.07
N ARG A 142 -6.52 1.01 -21.62
CA ARG A 142 -5.43 0.03 -21.79
C ARG A 142 -5.16 -0.78 -20.54
N MET A 143 -5.94 -0.62 -19.48
CA MET A 143 -5.88 -1.52 -18.33
C MET A 143 -6.40 -2.90 -18.77
N THR A 144 -5.48 -3.86 -18.81
CA THR A 144 -5.79 -5.27 -19.05
C THR A 144 -6.75 -5.78 -17.98
N ASP A 145 -7.70 -6.60 -18.43
CA ASP A 145 -8.78 -7.17 -17.64
C ASP A 145 -8.32 -7.72 -16.28
N PHE A 146 -9.18 -7.51 -15.29
CA PHE A 146 -8.94 -7.85 -13.90
C PHE A 146 -8.57 -9.33 -13.78
N GLN A 147 -7.42 -9.65 -13.16
CA GLN A 147 -6.92 -11.01 -12.96
C GLN A 147 -7.72 -11.78 -11.87
N GLY A 148 -9.01 -11.50 -11.73
CA GLY A 148 -9.94 -12.19 -10.83
C GLY A 148 -10.26 -13.62 -11.28
N ASP A 149 -10.11 -13.91 -12.58
CA ASP A 149 -10.36 -15.24 -13.16
C ASP A 149 -9.39 -16.32 -12.68
N ARG A 150 -8.28 -15.96 -12.02
CA ARG A 150 -7.33 -16.93 -11.45
C ARG A 150 -7.62 -17.33 -10.01
N LEU A 151 -8.63 -16.77 -9.37
CA LEU A 151 -9.16 -17.35 -8.14
C LEU A 151 -9.92 -18.62 -8.53
N ARG A 152 -9.17 -19.70 -8.79
CA ARG A 152 -9.77 -21.03 -8.85
C ARG A 152 -10.60 -21.18 -7.59
N PRO A 153 -11.92 -21.46 -7.68
CA PRO A 153 -12.67 -21.81 -6.49
C PRO A 153 -11.90 -22.92 -5.81
N LEU A 154 -11.58 -22.73 -4.52
CA LEU A 154 -11.02 -23.82 -3.73
C LEU A 154 -11.94 -25.01 -3.95
N PRO A 155 -11.40 -26.21 -4.25
CA PRO A 155 -12.25 -27.39 -4.33
C PRO A 155 -13.08 -27.39 -3.06
N SER A 156 -14.40 -27.46 -3.21
CA SER A 156 -15.34 -27.45 -2.09
C SER A 156 -15.08 -28.71 -1.27
N THR A 157 -14.07 -28.66 -0.40
CA THR A 157 -13.90 -29.63 0.66
C THR A 157 -15.12 -29.46 1.54
N SER A 158 -16.04 -30.40 1.41
CA SER A 158 -17.17 -30.63 2.29
C SER A 158 -16.62 -30.91 3.68
N TYR A 159 -16.15 -29.88 4.38
CA TYR A 159 -15.91 -29.99 5.81
C TYR A 159 -17.27 -30.20 6.45
N PRO A 160 -17.50 -31.32 7.15
CA PRO A 160 -18.74 -31.51 7.88
C PRO A 160 -18.85 -30.37 8.89
N LEU A 161 -19.89 -29.55 8.73
CA LEU A 161 -20.20 -28.49 9.68
C LEU A 161 -20.31 -29.11 11.08
N PRO A 162 -19.66 -28.55 12.11
CA PRO A 162 -19.83 -29.04 13.46
C PRO A 162 -21.33 -28.98 13.79
N ARG A 163 -21.91 -30.14 14.11
CA ARG A 163 -23.31 -30.24 14.53
C ARG A 163 -23.50 -29.26 15.68
N SER A 164 -24.37 -28.28 15.49
CA SER A 164 -24.79 -27.40 16.57
C SER A 164 -25.42 -28.27 17.65
N SER A 165 -24.72 -28.43 18.78
CA SER A 165 -25.35 -28.99 19.97
C SER A 165 -26.39 -27.98 20.43
N ARG A 166 -27.64 -28.17 20.02
CA ARG A 166 -28.78 -27.59 20.73
C ARG A 166 -28.66 -28.05 22.18
N LYS A 167 -28.24 -27.14 23.06
CA LYS A 167 -28.48 -27.30 24.49
C LYS A 167 -29.99 -27.21 24.66
N GLY A 168 -30.61 -28.32 25.05
CA GLY A 168 -31.95 -28.35 25.63
C GLY A 168 -31.97 -27.76 27.02
#